data_AF-A0A968UFN2-F1
#
_entry.id   AF-A0A968UFN2-F1
#
_cell.length_a   1.000
_cell.length_b   1.000
_cell.length_c   1.000
_cell.angle_alpha   90.00
_cell.angle_beta   90.00
_cell.angle_gamma   90.00
#
_symmetry.space_group_name_H-M   'P 1'
#
loop_
_entity.id
_entity.type
_entity.pdbx_description
1 polymer ?
#
loop_
_entity_poly.entity_id
_entity_poly.type
_entity_poly.pdbx_seq_one_letter_code
_entity_poly.pdbx_strand_id
1 'polypeptide(L)' 'MVSQATQRVECRRRTASGWETAVYQTAGRVRLVSLGLDFAIAELYRGLDG' A
#
# COMPACT_ATOMS: atom_id res chain seq x y z
N MET A 1 -1.90 1.04 -7.28
CA MET A 1 -0.78 0.46 -8.07
C MET A 1 0.09 -0.34 -7.13
N VAL A 2 0.55 -1.52 -7.54
CA VAL A 2 1.49 -2.33 -6.76
C VAL A 2 2.74 -2.51 -7.62
N SER A 3 3.90 -2.08 -7.12
CA SER A 3 5.19 -2.29 -7.78
C SER A 3 5.98 -3.32 -6.99
N GLN A 4 6.34 -4.41 -7.67
CA GLN A 4 7.10 -5.50 -7.07
C GLN A 4 8.60 -5.14 -6.97
N ALA A 5 9.17 -4.55 -8.02
CA ALA A 5 10.57 -4.18 -8.09
C ALA A 5 11.01 -3.18 -7.02
N THR A 6 10.09 -2.33 -6.56
CA THR A 6 10.34 -1.31 -5.52
C THR A 6 9.62 -1.60 -4.21
N GLN A 7 8.96 -2.76 -4.09
CA GLN A 7 8.14 -3.16 -2.95
C GLN A 7 7.26 -2.00 -2.43
N ARG A 8 6.54 -1.35 -3.36
CA ARG A 8 5.77 -0.12 -3.15
C ARG A 8 4.31 -0.30 -3.51
N VAL A 9 3.43 0.09 -2.61
CA VAL A 9 1.98 0.14 -2.84
C VAL A 9 1.53 1.59 -2.87
N GLU A 10 0.81 1.98 -3.92
CA GLU A 10 0.14 3.27 -4.01
C GLU A 10 -1.38 3.07 -4.00
N CYS A 11 -2.02 3.66 -3.01
CA CYS A 11 -3.47 3.69 -2.88
C CYS A 11 -3.97 5.09 -3.23
N ARG A 12 -4.96 5.17 -4.11
CA ARG A 12 -5.60 6.43 -4.46
C ARG A 12 -7.05 6.39 -4.01
N ARG A 13 -7.48 7.40 -3.26
CA ARG A 13 -8.86 7.56 -2.85
C ARG A 13 -9.45 8.83 -3.46
N ARG A 14 -10.72 8.75 -3.85
CA ARG A 14 -11.46 9.93 -4.30
C ARG A 14 -11.97 10.69 -3.09
N THR A 15 -11.77 12.00 -3.10
CA THR A 15 -12.28 12.97 -2.12
C THR A 15 -13.12 14.02 -2.85
N ALA A 16 -13.81 14.89 -2.10
CA ALA A 16 -14.58 15.98 -2.68
C ALA A 16 -13.72 16.95 -3.51
N SER A 17 -12.44 17.13 -3.15
CA SER A 17 -11.50 18.05 -3.80
C SER A 17 -10.62 17.40 -4.86
N GLY A 18 -10.68 16.07 -5.04
CA GLY A 18 -9.86 15.39 -6.05
C GLY A 18 -9.39 14.00 -5.63
N TRP A 19 -8.25 13.58 -6.15
CA TRP A 19 -7.61 12.32 -5.78
C TRP A 19 -6.52 12.55 -4.74
N GLU A 20 -6.57 11.79 -3.66
CA GLU A 20 -5.50 11.73 -2.66
C GLU A 20 -4.73 10.42 -2.84
N THR A 21 -3.40 10.47 -2.72
CA THR A 21 -2.52 9.30 -2.87
C THR A 21 -1.80 9.01 -1.57
N ALA A 22 -1.93 7.79 -1.07
CA ALA A 22 -1.12 7.24 0.02
C ALA A 22 -0.10 6.24 -0.58
N VAL A 23 1.16 6.36 -0.19
CA VAL A 23 2.24 5.48 -0.63
C VAL A 23 2.76 4.70 0.58
N TYR A 24 2.85 3.38 0.43
CA TYR A 24 3.38 2.47 1.44
C TYR A 24 4.65 1.79 0.89
N GLN A 25 5.68 1.72 1.73
CA GLN A 25 6.99 1.15 1.43
C GLN A 25 7.44 0.22 2.57
N THR A 26 8.50 -0.54 2.34
CA THR A 26 9.09 -1.52 3.26
C THR A 26 9.26 -0.98 4.69
N ALA A 27 9.05 -1.87 5.68
CA ALA A 27 8.89 -1.58 7.11
C ALA A 27 7.57 -0.88 7.55
N GLY A 28 6.69 -0.51 6.61
CA GLY A 28 5.39 0.08 6.91
C GLY A 28 4.22 -0.91 7.07
N ARG A 29 3.09 -0.39 7.58
CA ARG A 29 1.78 -1.07 7.52
C ARG A 29 0.89 -0.40 6.48
N VAL A 30 0.19 -1.22 5.70
CA VAL A 30 -0.82 -0.75 4.75
C VAL A 30 -2.14 -0.65 5.50
N ARG A 31 -2.74 0.55 5.53
CA ARG A 31 -4.04 0.79 6.16
C ARG A 31 -5.08 1.27 5.15
N LEU A 32 -6.03 0.40 4.82
CA LEU A 32 -7.10 0.69 3.87
C LEU A 32 -8.39 0.92 4.66
N VAL A 33 -8.59 2.15 5.12
CA VAL A 33 -9.68 2.52 6.04
C VAL A 33 -11.07 2.13 5.51
N SER A 34 -11.34 2.38 4.23
CA SER A 34 -12.63 2.06 3.60
C SER A 34 -12.91 0.56 3.50
N LEU A 35 -11.89 -0.28 3.62
CA LEU A 35 -12.00 -1.75 3.57
C LEU A 35 -11.84 -2.39 4.96
N GLY A 36 -11.53 -1.61 6.00
CA GLY A 36 -11.21 -2.15 7.32
C GLY A 36 -9.96 -3.04 7.35
N LEU A 37 -9.06 -2.90 6.37
CA LEU A 37 -7.87 -3.74 6.25
C LEU A 37 -6.63 -3.03 6.82
N ASP A 38 -5.84 -3.78 7.59
CA ASP A 38 -4.59 -3.34 8.18
C ASP A 38 -3.60 -4.51 8.26
N PHE A 39 -2.51 -4.44 7.50
CA PHE A 39 -1.52 -5.52 7.41
C PHE A 39 -0.11 -4.97 7.18
N ALA A 40 0.92 -5.76 7.51
CA ALA A 40 2.29 -5.34 7.25
C ALA A 40 2.61 -5.45 5.75
N ILE A 41 3.24 -4.44 5.15
CA ILE A 41 3.55 -4.48 3.71
C ILE A 41 4.48 -5.65 3.35
N ALA A 42 5.31 -6.09 4.31
CA ALA A 42 6.16 -7.26 4.17
C ALA A 42 5.36 -8.55 3.94
N GLU A 43 4.12 -8.64 4.40
CA GLU A 43 3.27 -9.81 4.15
C GLU A 43 2.79 -9.87 2.69
N LEU A 44 2.63 -8.71 2.04
CA LEU A 44 2.26 -8.63 0.62
C LEU A 44 3.40 -9.04 -0.30
N TYR A 45 4.65 -8.81 0.13
CA TYR A 45 5.85 -9.10 -0.64
C TYR A 45 6.63 -10.32 -0.13
N ARG A 46 6.03 -11.12 0.77
CA ARG A 46 6.65 -12.32 1.33
C ARG A 46 7.03 -13.29 0.21
N GLY A 47 8.26 -13.82 0.24
CA GLY A 47 8.76 -14.75 -0.79
C GLY A 47 9.34 -14.05 -2.02
N LEU A 48 9.47 -12.73 -1.99
CA LEU A 48 10.30 -11.96 -2.93
C LEU A 48 11.71 -11.72 -2.41
N ASP A 49 12.05 -12.33 -1.27
CA ASP A 49 13.39 -12.39 -0.71
C ASP A 49 14.24 -13.31 -1.62
N GLY A 50 14.67 -12.77 -2.76
CA GLY A 50 15.64 -13.36 -3.68
C GLY A 50 17.01 -12.73 -3.53
#